data_AF-A0A7X2JAH0-F1
#
_entry.id   AF-A0A7X2JAH0-F1
#
_cell.length_a   1.000
_cell.length_b   1.000
_cell.length_c   1.000
_cell.angle_alpha   90.00
_cell.angle_beta   90.00
_cell.angle_gamma   90.00
#
_symmetry.space_group_name_H-M   'P 1'
#
loop_
_entity.id
_entity.type
_entity.pdbx_description
1 polymer ?
#
loop_
_entity_poly.entity_id
_entity_poly.type
_entity_poly.pdbx_seq_one_letter_code
_entity_poly.pdbx_strand_id
1 'polypeptide(L)'
;MNGECKMRKRVRKTLASLMAAMLLLSAFGVQAFAEDTSSAGAAAAQGGQRSGKGEGQQLQVTKEWKTKGGETVENSNIPFGKVEVDIQQYYKVGMYPDLTEEPIGEPFMLALTGDNSWTDVYRNPVEDYSYFKAVAERVYDKNENLIVTYGLDMEGSWLPTYAEGYSEKDLYGWIPGEFEFTREYEGAQVQWTEIKNKNKAVFDLPGSGILVLKKGSDYLIWMPYMEQLSTEARAEIKKIVGVNYQNPRFLDEDTGSTLENTEIIYAEGTGNVHLNFKNQSDWSWFAYGPFEFQNNTISSSLVNRLDTDFQTNIKVIKIWDDNNSPVRPTTIDVELKDGTQVKNTINLSTGDASASDYNIWSQTVSVPKYREDGTTIQYEINEPNVPEGYGNPEYDQENLTVTNRLANVNLTVEKQVTGNMGDHNRAFTFTMKLLKDGRAYIQPLSYMKGEESGTLTATNDSYTFTLKDTEKIAIAIPFGCSYDIMEENADYDVSIKVGDGEPANNNIVNGTANSDTGIVFTNTKNIVPPTGVSKGTGAYMAMFFCGLGAAAVFGRRKRSC
;
A
#
# COMPACT_ATOMS: atom_id res chain seq x y z
N MET A 1 -28.06 0.59 64.34
CA MET A 1 -28.10 1.96 64.90
C MET A 1 -28.77 2.85 63.86
N ASN A 2 -29.97 3.32 64.20
CA ASN A 2 -30.82 4.17 63.37
C ASN A 2 -30.20 5.56 63.18
N GLY A 3 -30.52 6.22 62.07
CA GLY A 3 -30.19 7.62 61.87
C GLY A 3 -30.70 8.21 60.56
N GLU A 4 -32.02 8.21 60.32
CA GLU A 4 -32.63 9.23 59.47
C GLU A 4 -32.53 10.61 60.14
N CYS A 5 -32.04 11.62 59.43
CA CYS A 5 -32.40 13.01 59.74
C CYS A 5 -32.18 13.98 58.56
N LYS A 6 -33.31 14.38 57.95
CA LYS A 6 -33.78 15.76 57.81
C LYS A 6 -32.86 16.86 57.22
N MET A 7 -33.47 17.51 56.22
CA MET A 7 -33.86 18.94 56.17
C MET A 7 -33.14 19.88 55.18
N ARG A 8 -34.00 20.44 54.30
CA ARG A 8 -34.17 21.88 53.97
C ARG A 8 -33.00 22.55 53.20
N LYS A 9 -33.22 23.45 52.23
CA LYS A 9 -34.18 24.57 52.21
C LYS A 9 -34.20 25.21 50.81
N ARG A 10 -35.38 25.74 50.45
CA ARG A 10 -35.70 26.68 49.35
C ARG A 10 -34.67 27.80 49.15
N VAL A 11 -34.62 28.37 47.93
CA VAL A 11 -35.16 29.70 47.55
C VAL A 11 -34.65 30.10 46.16
N ARG A 12 -35.55 30.44 45.23
CA ARG A 12 -35.55 31.76 44.56
C ARG A 12 -36.91 32.07 43.96
N LYS A 13 -37.29 33.33 44.15
CA LYS A 13 -38.60 33.94 43.93
C LYS A 13 -38.84 34.28 42.46
N THR A 14 -40.13 34.26 42.14
CA THR A 14 -40.88 34.94 41.08
C THR A 14 -40.47 36.39 40.80
N LEU A 15 -40.62 36.81 39.53
CA LEU A 15 -41.35 38.05 39.20
C LEU A 15 -42.04 37.92 37.84
N ALA A 16 -43.26 38.42 37.78
CA ALA A 16 -44.25 38.32 36.72
C ALA A 16 -44.37 39.64 35.93
N SER A 17 -44.87 39.57 34.69
CA SER A 17 -45.99 40.37 34.15
C SER A 17 -46.09 40.14 32.63
N LEU A 18 -47.20 39.59 32.11
CA LEU A 18 -48.48 40.24 31.74
C LEU A 18 -48.40 41.11 30.48
N MET A 19 -48.98 40.60 29.38
CA MET A 19 -49.97 41.36 28.61
C MET A 19 -50.88 40.42 27.83
N ALA A 20 -52.17 40.74 27.86
CA ALA A 20 -53.27 39.99 27.30
C ALA A 20 -54.04 40.84 26.28
N ALA A 21 -54.81 40.14 25.46
CA ALA A 21 -56.14 40.49 24.93
C ALA A 21 -56.28 40.89 23.44
N MET A 22 -57.03 40.01 22.75
CA MET A 22 -58.19 40.26 21.88
C MET A 22 -58.05 41.07 20.59
N LEU A 23 -58.47 40.46 19.46
CA LEU A 23 -59.72 40.86 18.78
C LEU A 23 -60.23 39.80 17.78
N LEU A 24 -61.56 39.82 17.65
CA LEU A 24 -62.50 38.90 17.03
C LEU A 24 -63.01 39.44 15.68
N LEU A 25 -63.66 38.54 14.91
CA LEU A 25 -64.64 38.77 13.81
C LEU A 25 -64.13 39.24 12.43
N SER A 26 -64.38 38.46 11.38
CA SER A 26 -65.69 38.44 10.71
C SER A 26 -65.76 37.35 9.63
N ALA A 27 -66.90 36.65 9.61
CA ALA A 27 -67.35 35.82 8.51
C ALA A 27 -68.24 36.67 7.60
N PHE A 28 -68.06 36.59 6.28
CA PHE A 28 -69.13 36.80 5.31
C PHE A 28 -68.90 35.85 4.14
N GLY A 29 -69.84 34.92 3.98
CA GLY A 29 -69.98 34.14 2.78
C GLY A 29 -70.58 34.98 1.66
N VAL A 30 -70.13 34.74 0.44
CA VAL A 30 -70.96 34.93 -0.75
C VAL A 30 -70.98 33.58 -1.45
N GLN A 31 -72.16 32.96 -1.41
CA GLN A 31 -72.48 31.76 -2.16
C GLN A 31 -73.14 32.24 -3.45
N ALA A 32 -72.47 32.03 -4.58
CA ALA A 32 -73.08 32.11 -5.90
C ALA A 32 -72.94 30.72 -6.55
N PHE A 33 -74.06 30.01 -6.62
CA PHE A 33 -74.24 28.89 -7.54
C PHE A 33 -74.38 29.45 -8.96
N ALA A 34 -73.64 28.92 -9.93
CA ALA A 34 -74.20 28.28 -11.13
C ALA A 34 -73.11 27.96 -12.18
N GLU A 35 -73.24 26.74 -12.72
CA GLU A 35 -72.93 26.31 -14.09
C GLU A 35 -71.47 26.15 -14.52
N ASP A 36 -71.00 24.92 -14.24
CA ASP A 36 -70.28 24.02 -15.13
C ASP A 36 -70.39 24.37 -16.64
N THR A 37 -69.32 24.89 -17.22
CA THR A 37 -68.94 24.55 -18.61
C THR A 37 -67.41 24.58 -18.76
N SER A 38 -66.91 23.44 -19.21
CA SER A 38 -65.55 23.16 -19.66
C SER A 38 -64.85 24.29 -20.42
N SER A 39 -63.63 24.64 -19.99
CA SER A 39 -62.50 24.77 -20.92
C SER A 39 -61.17 24.63 -20.18
N ALA A 40 -60.27 23.84 -20.76
CA ALA A 40 -58.90 23.66 -20.29
C ALA A 40 -58.16 25.00 -20.36
N GLY A 41 -58.01 25.67 -19.22
CA GLY A 41 -57.17 26.85 -19.07
C GLY A 41 -55.81 26.47 -18.51
N ALA A 42 -54.76 26.75 -19.27
CA ALA A 42 -53.39 26.71 -18.79
C ALA A 42 -53.24 27.58 -17.54
N ALA A 43 -52.99 26.94 -16.40
CA ALA A 43 -52.52 27.64 -15.21
C ALA A 43 -51.03 27.92 -15.38
N ALA A 44 -50.71 28.97 -16.14
CA ALA A 44 -49.44 29.66 -15.95
C ALA A 44 -49.46 30.21 -14.53
N ALA A 45 -48.70 29.59 -13.62
CA ALA A 45 -48.38 30.21 -12.35
C ALA A 45 -47.66 31.52 -12.69
N GLN A 46 -48.36 32.63 -12.44
CA GLN A 46 -47.88 33.99 -12.67
C GLN A 46 -46.52 34.18 -12.02
N GLY A 47 -45.64 34.91 -12.72
CA GLY A 47 -44.28 35.22 -12.31
C GLY A 47 -44.22 35.67 -10.86
N GLY A 48 -43.80 34.75 -10.00
CA GLY A 48 -43.29 35.05 -8.69
C GLY A 48 -41.94 35.74 -8.85
N GLN A 49 -41.87 37.00 -8.43
CA GLN A 49 -40.65 37.74 -8.18
C GLN A 49 -39.63 36.85 -7.44
N ARG A 50 -38.33 36.91 -7.80
CA ARG A 50 -37.21 36.24 -7.10
C ARG A 50 -37.37 36.39 -5.57
N SER A 51 -38.01 35.45 -4.88
CA SER A 51 -38.23 35.48 -3.44
C SER A 51 -37.62 34.25 -2.76
N GLY A 52 -36.44 33.86 -3.21
CA GLY A 52 -35.55 32.90 -2.54
C GLY A 52 -34.24 33.53 -2.08
N LYS A 53 -34.09 34.87 -2.18
CA LYS A 53 -32.93 35.53 -1.59
C LYS A 53 -33.00 35.32 -0.09
N GLY A 54 -32.12 34.50 0.46
CA GLY A 54 -31.78 34.48 1.88
C GLY A 54 -31.12 35.79 2.29
N GLU A 55 -31.81 36.92 2.14
CA GLU A 55 -31.37 38.22 2.66
C GLU A 55 -31.27 38.09 4.17
N GLY A 56 -30.04 37.84 4.64
CA GLY A 56 -29.71 37.70 6.06
C GLY A 56 -29.14 36.35 6.46
N GLN A 57 -29.14 35.31 5.61
CA GLN A 57 -28.43 34.06 5.90
C GLN A 57 -26.91 34.28 5.88
N GLN A 58 -26.21 33.94 6.96
CA GLN A 58 -24.77 34.02 7.11
C GLN A 58 -24.22 32.61 7.29
N LEU A 59 -23.22 32.23 6.50
CA LEU A 59 -22.53 30.96 6.71
C LEU A 59 -21.25 31.24 7.51
N GLN A 60 -21.19 30.79 8.75
CA GLN A 60 -19.96 30.75 9.53
C GLN A 60 -19.14 29.53 9.08
N VAL A 61 -17.90 29.77 8.68
CA VAL A 61 -16.96 28.72 8.34
C VAL A 61 -15.90 28.66 9.43
N THR A 62 -15.68 27.46 9.93
CA THR A 62 -14.70 27.19 10.99
C THR A 62 -13.66 26.21 10.44
N LYS A 63 -12.37 26.46 10.68
CA LYS A 63 -11.33 25.45 10.44
C LYS A 63 -10.98 24.75 11.74
N GLU A 64 -11.25 23.45 11.79
CA GLU A 64 -10.87 22.59 12.90
C GLU A 64 -9.52 21.93 12.61
N TRP A 65 -8.70 21.79 13.64
CA TRP A 65 -7.39 21.14 13.52
C TRP A 65 -7.45 19.86 14.33
N LYS A 66 -7.24 18.71 13.69
CA LYS A 66 -7.38 17.40 14.35
C LYS A 66 -6.11 16.57 14.17
N THR A 67 -5.78 15.74 15.16
CA THR A 67 -4.77 14.69 15.00
C THR A 67 -5.28 13.59 14.05
N LYS A 68 -4.40 12.70 13.59
CA LYS A 68 -4.82 11.47 12.88
C LYS A 68 -5.85 10.64 13.68
N GLY A 69 -5.81 10.69 15.01
CA GLY A 69 -6.77 10.04 15.90
C GLY A 69 -8.11 10.75 16.04
N GLY A 70 -8.30 11.92 15.41
CA GLY A 70 -9.52 12.72 15.46
C GLY A 70 -9.62 13.68 16.64
N GLU A 71 -8.58 13.78 17.47
CA GLU A 71 -8.54 14.68 18.63
C GLU A 71 -8.30 16.14 18.19
N THR A 72 -9.03 17.10 18.75
CA THR A 72 -8.84 18.52 18.46
C THR A 72 -7.49 19.02 18.95
N VAL A 73 -6.79 19.78 18.11
CA VAL A 73 -5.50 20.42 18.42
C VAL A 73 -5.75 21.82 19.00
N GLU A 74 -5.10 22.13 20.11
CA GLU A 74 -5.18 23.47 20.72
C GLU A 74 -4.59 24.55 19.81
N ASN A 75 -5.21 25.73 19.77
CA ASN A 75 -4.78 26.84 18.90
C ASN A 75 -3.32 27.27 19.10
N SER A 76 -2.79 27.15 20.32
CA SER A 76 -1.40 27.45 20.66
C SER A 76 -0.38 26.58 19.91
N ASN A 77 -0.79 25.37 19.49
CA ASN A 77 0.06 24.39 18.81
C ASN A 77 0.01 24.53 17.28
N ILE A 78 -0.81 25.43 16.75
CA ILE A 78 -0.93 25.65 15.31
C ILE A 78 0.20 26.61 14.88
N PRO A 79 1.06 26.21 13.93
CA PRO A 79 2.23 27.01 13.54
C PRO A 79 1.88 28.14 12.56
N PHE A 80 0.65 28.16 12.03
CA PHE A 80 0.19 29.10 11.02
C PHE A 80 -0.40 30.37 11.64
N GLY A 81 -0.26 31.50 10.95
CA GLY A 81 -0.89 32.76 11.36
C GLY A 81 -2.29 32.94 10.78
N LYS A 82 -2.46 32.53 9.52
CA LYS A 82 -3.67 32.76 8.74
C LYS A 82 -3.85 31.64 7.71
N VAL A 83 -5.09 31.26 7.47
CA VAL A 83 -5.49 30.40 6.36
C VAL A 83 -6.59 31.10 5.58
N GLU A 84 -6.41 31.26 4.28
CA GLU A 84 -7.44 31.79 3.40
C GLU A 84 -8.06 30.66 2.59
N VAL A 85 -9.39 30.59 2.54
CA VAL A 85 -10.13 29.55 1.84
C VAL A 85 -11.08 30.20 0.86
N ASP A 86 -10.96 29.85 -0.41
CA ASP A 86 -11.95 30.24 -1.41
C ASP A 86 -13.07 29.22 -1.41
N ILE A 87 -14.28 29.66 -1.07
CA ILE A 87 -15.48 28.83 -1.10
C ILE A 87 -16.37 29.24 -2.27
N GLN A 88 -16.86 28.23 -3.00
CA GLN A 88 -17.76 28.38 -4.13
C GLN A 88 -19.09 27.72 -3.80
N GLN A 89 -20.18 28.44 -4.06
CA GLN A 89 -21.53 27.92 -3.94
C GLN A 89 -21.90 27.24 -5.27
N TYR A 90 -22.52 26.07 -5.21
CA TYR A 90 -22.92 25.28 -6.37
C TYR A 90 -24.42 24.97 -6.29
N TYR A 91 -25.06 24.99 -7.45
CA TYR A 91 -26.36 24.37 -7.66
C TYR A 91 -26.21 23.20 -8.61
N LYS A 92 -27.19 22.30 -8.56
CA LYS A 92 -27.27 21.21 -9.52
C LYS A 92 -28.09 21.65 -10.73
N VAL A 93 -27.73 21.22 -11.94
CA VAL A 93 -28.48 21.40 -13.20
C VAL A 93 -28.66 20.07 -13.90
N GLY A 94 -29.61 20.00 -14.84
CA GLY A 94 -29.90 18.78 -15.58
C GLY A 94 -31.04 17.98 -14.97
N MET A 95 -31.07 16.67 -15.24
CA MET A 95 -32.20 15.78 -14.92
C MET A 95 -31.80 14.78 -13.83
N TYR A 96 -32.56 14.74 -12.73
CA TYR A 96 -32.34 13.72 -11.68
C TYR A 96 -32.53 12.29 -12.23
N PRO A 97 -31.68 11.31 -11.84
CA PRO A 97 -30.60 11.41 -10.83
C PRO A 97 -29.29 11.99 -11.35
N ASP A 98 -29.13 12.13 -12.67
CA ASP A 98 -27.90 12.53 -13.36
C ASP A 98 -27.74 14.06 -13.43
N LEU A 99 -27.65 14.68 -12.25
CA LEU A 99 -27.46 16.12 -12.12
C LEU A 99 -25.97 16.52 -12.20
N THR A 100 -25.66 17.58 -12.93
CA THR A 100 -24.32 18.20 -12.98
C THR A 100 -24.26 19.42 -12.06
N GLU A 101 -23.05 19.81 -11.64
CA GLU A 101 -22.85 20.92 -10.72
C GLU A 101 -22.47 22.18 -11.49
N GLU A 102 -23.09 23.31 -11.16
CA GLU A 102 -22.79 24.63 -11.74
C GLU A 102 -22.49 25.65 -10.65
N PRO A 103 -21.44 26.47 -10.79
CA PRO A 103 -21.10 27.49 -9.80
C PRO A 103 -22.09 28.67 -9.81
N ILE A 104 -22.41 29.17 -8.62
CA ILE A 104 -23.20 30.40 -8.42
C ILE A 104 -22.24 31.55 -8.10
N GLY A 105 -22.09 32.47 -9.05
CA GLY A 105 -21.19 33.62 -8.89
C GLY A 105 -19.72 33.22 -8.76
N GLU A 106 -18.91 34.14 -8.29
CA GLU A 106 -17.47 33.94 -8.10
C GLU A 106 -17.17 33.36 -6.71
N PRO A 107 -16.03 32.65 -6.54
CA PRO A 107 -15.59 32.18 -5.23
C PRO A 107 -15.45 33.33 -4.24
N PHE A 108 -15.86 33.08 -3.00
CA PHE A 108 -15.71 34.02 -1.89
C PHE A 108 -14.55 33.60 -0.99
N MET A 109 -13.59 34.51 -0.79
CA MET A 109 -12.45 34.26 0.09
C MET A 109 -12.83 34.51 1.55
N LEU A 110 -12.55 33.52 2.40
CA LEU A 110 -12.65 33.59 3.85
C LEU A 110 -11.25 33.61 4.46
N ALA A 111 -11.02 34.49 5.43
CA ALA A 111 -9.73 34.62 6.12
C ALA A 111 -9.83 34.12 7.56
N LEU A 112 -9.39 32.88 7.78
CA LEU A 112 -9.45 32.17 9.05
C LEU A 112 -8.15 32.40 9.84
N THR A 113 -8.26 32.91 11.06
CA THR A 113 -7.11 33.24 11.93
C THR A 113 -7.27 32.63 13.32
N GLY A 114 -6.17 32.27 13.97
CA GLY A 114 -6.20 31.71 15.34
C GLY A 114 -6.88 32.61 16.37
N ASP A 115 -6.76 33.92 16.21
CA ASP A 115 -7.33 34.95 17.10
C ASP A 115 -8.86 34.95 17.11
N ASN A 116 -9.47 34.51 16.00
CA ASN A 116 -10.91 34.40 15.81
C ASN A 116 -11.37 32.94 15.91
N SER A 117 -10.64 32.11 16.65
CA SER A 117 -10.88 30.67 16.77
C SER A 117 -10.94 29.96 15.42
N TRP A 118 -10.16 30.43 14.44
CA TRP A 118 -10.16 29.93 13.06
C TRP A 118 -11.54 30.00 12.38
N THR A 119 -12.28 31.07 12.63
CA THR A 119 -13.61 31.31 12.04
C THR A 119 -13.66 32.58 11.19
N ASP A 120 -14.47 32.58 10.14
CA ASP A 120 -14.90 33.75 9.36
C ASP A 120 -16.33 33.50 8.84
N VAL A 121 -16.96 34.54 8.30
CA VAL A 121 -18.35 34.55 7.85
C VAL A 121 -18.42 34.82 6.35
N TYR A 122 -19.07 33.91 5.62
CA TYR A 122 -19.51 34.12 4.25
C TYR A 122 -20.67 35.11 4.23
N ARG A 123 -20.48 36.21 3.51
CA ARG A 123 -21.37 37.39 3.52
C ARG A 123 -22.23 37.54 2.27
N ASN A 124 -22.05 36.66 1.29
CA ASN A 124 -22.90 36.62 0.11
C ASN A 124 -24.22 35.89 0.43
N PRO A 125 -25.30 36.11 -0.36
CA PRO A 125 -26.54 35.36 -0.20
C PRO A 125 -26.30 33.85 -0.23
N VAL A 126 -26.99 33.14 0.66
CA VAL A 126 -27.02 31.68 0.66
C VAL A 126 -28.33 31.22 0.04
N GLU A 127 -28.22 30.48 -1.06
CA GLU A 127 -29.38 29.95 -1.76
C GLU A 127 -29.77 28.59 -1.14
N ASP A 128 -31.06 28.40 -0.82
CA ASP A 128 -31.54 27.17 -0.16
C ASP A 128 -31.41 25.90 -1.03
N TYR A 129 -31.24 26.05 -2.35
CA TYR A 129 -31.04 24.97 -3.30
C TYR A 129 -29.56 24.71 -3.63
N SER A 130 -28.66 25.34 -2.87
CA SER A 130 -27.22 25.24 -3.08
C SER A 130 -26.48 24.58 -1.93
N TYR A 131 -25.28 24.11 -2.23
CA TYR A 131 -24.28 23.63 -1.29
C TYR A 131 -22.92 24.27 -1.63
N PHE A 132 -21.92 24.08 -0.76
CA PHE A 132 -20.63 24.75 -0.89
C PHE A 132 -19.51 23.74 -1.10
N LYS A 133 -18.44 24.18 -1.78
CA LYS A 133 -17.15 23.51 -1.82
C LYS A 133 -16.03 24.54 -1.59
N ALA A 134 -14.94 24.11 -0.96
CA ALA A 134 -13.69 24.85 -1.05
C ALA A 134 -13.03 24.55 -2.41
N VAL A 135 -12.52 25.58 -3.08
CA VAL A 135 -11.87 25.47 -4.40
C VAL A 135 -10.39 25.87 -4.37
N ALA A 136 -9.97 26.60 -3.34
CA ALA A 136 -8.57 26.90 -3.05
C ALA A 136 -8.35 27.08 -1.54
N GLU A 137 -7.16 26.73 -1.05
CA GLU A 137 -6.70 27.04 0.30
C GLU A 137 -5.28 27.62 0.26
N ARG A 138 -5.04 28.68 1.01
CA ARG A 138 -3.71 29.32 1.14
C ARG A 138 -3.33 29.38 2.60
N VAL A 139 -2.14 28.88 2.91
CA VAL A 139 -1.63 28.83 4.29
C VAL A 139 -0.51 29.83 4.45
N TYR A 140 -0.58 30.65 5.51
CA TYR A 140 0.37 31.71 5.82
C TYR A 140 1.04 31.47 7.18
N ASP A 141 2.30 31.87 7.29
CA ASP A 141 3.02 31.87 8.56
C ASP A 141 2.51 32.97 9.51
N LYS A 142 3.05 33.01 10.74
CA LYS A 142 2.66 34.01 11.77
C LYS A 142 3.05 35.45 11.42
N ASN A 143 3.87 35.66 10.40
CA ASN A 143 4.25 36.97 9.88
C ASN A 143 3.49 37.32 8.58
N GLU A 144 2.44 36.56 8.25
CA GLU A 144 1.60 36.70 7.05
C GLU A 144 2.33 36.44 5.71
N ASN A 145 3.46 35.74 5.72
CA ASN A 145 4.06 35.28 4.47
C ASN A 145 3.33 34.03 3.97
N LEU A 146 3.05 33.98 2.66
CA LEU A 146 2.44 32.81 2.03
C LEU A 146 3.43 31.64 2.08
N ILE A 147 3.00 30.49 2.59
CA ILE A 147 3.79 29.24 2.61
C ILE A 147 3.43 28.41 1.38
N VAL A 148 2.14 28.13 1.19
CA VAL A 148 1.64 27.20 0.18
C VAL A 148 0.24 27.59 -0.26
N THR A 149 -0.04 27.39 -1.54
CA THR A 149 -1.39 27.40 -2.11
C THR A 149 -1.77 25.98 -2.52
N TYR A 150 -2.89 25.49 -2.02
CA TYR A 150 -3.53 24.27 -2.48
C TYR A 150 -4.63 24.63 -3.47
N GLY A 151 -4.57 24.04 -4.66
CA GLY A 151 -5.63 24.12 -5.67
C GLY A 151 -6.13 22.72 -6.02
N LEU A 152 -7.35 22.62 -6.53
CA LEU A 152 -7.90 21.36 -7.02
C LEU A 152 -7.35 21.05 -8.43
N ASP A 153 -6.97 19.80 -8.67
CA ASP A 153 -6.64 19.30 -10.00
C ASP A 153 -7.91 18.92 -10.80
N MET A 154 -7.72 18.38 -12.01
CA MET A 154 -8.83 17.96 -12.87
C MET A 154 -9.66 16.80 -12.30
N GLU A 155 -9.12 16.06 -11.32
CA GLU A 155 -9.78 14.95 -10.63
C GLU A 155 -10.40 15.40 -9.28
N GLY A 156 -10.23 16.67 -8.91
CA GLY A 156 -10.73 17.22 -7.64
C GLY A 156 -9.83 16.93 -6.44
N SER A 157 -8.57 16.53 -6.66
CA SER A 157 -7.58 16.33 -5.60
C SER A 157 -6.80 17.60 -5.31
N TRP A 158 -6.46 17.85 -4.04
CA TRP A 158 -5.67 19.00 -3.63
C TRP A 158 -4.19 18.85 -4.03
N LEU A 159 -3.66 19.81 -4.78
CA LEU A 159 -2.25 19.91 -5.17
C LEU A 159 -1.57 21.14 -4.55
N PRO A 160 -0.43 20.97 -3.84
CA PRO A 160 0.32 22.08 -3.27
C PRO A 160 1.18 22.82 -4.30
N THR A 161 1.24 24.14 -4.19
CA THR A 161 2.20 25.03 -4.85
C THR A 161 2.87 25.90 -3.78
N TYR A 162 4.14 25.64 -3.50
CA TYR A 162 4.91 26.36 -2.47
C TYR A 162 5.39 27.72 -2.95
N ALA A 163 5.37 28.71 -2.05
CA ALA A 163 5.95 30.02 -2.31
C ALA A 163 7.49 29.97 -2.32
N GLU A 164 8.12 30.99 -2.90
CA GLU A 164 9.59 31.08 -2.95
C GLU A 164 10.20 31.05 -1.53
N GLY A 165 11.14 30.14 -1.30
CA GLY A 165 11.80 29.95 -0.01
C GLY A 165 11.06 29.01 0.95
N TYR A 166 9.87 28.52 0.60
CA TYR A 166 9.12 27.53 1.36
C TYR A 166 9.09 26.17 0.66
N SER A 167 8.81 25.13 1.44
CA SER A 167 8.73 23.75 1.02
C SER A 167 7.77 22.96 1.91
N GLU A 168 7.57 21.67 1.60
CA GLU A 168 6.77 20.76 2.43
C GLU A 168 7.27 20.67 3.89
N LYS A 169 8.56 20.90 4.14
CA LYS A 169 9.17 20.92 5.48
C LYS A 169 8.52 21.95 6.40
N ASP A 170 8.17 23.10 5.83
CA ASP A 170 7.63 24.23 6.58
C ASP A 170 6.21 23.96 7.08
N LEU A 171 5.59 22.91 6.53
CA LEU A 171 4.30 22.40 6.95
C LEU A 171 4.40 21.28 7.98
N TYR A 172 5.56 20.81 8.45
CA TYR A 172 5.68 19.83 9.56
C TYR A 172 4.68 18.63 9.53
N GLY A 173 4.28 18.14 8.35
CA GLY A 173 3.28 17.06 8.22
C GLY A 173 1.80 17.49 8.37
N TRP A 174 1.51 18.80 8.36
CA TRP A 174 0.17 19.38 8.28
C TRP A 174 -0.33 19.29 6.83
N ILE A 175 -1.48 18.66 6.62
CA ILE A 175 -2.11 18.49 5.30
C ILE A 175 -3.49 19.15 5.34
N PRO A 176 -3.87 19.99 4.36
CA PRO A 176 -5.23 20.51 4.26
C PRO A 176 -6.19 19.33 4.22
N GLY A 177 -7.17 19.34 5.11
CA GLY A 177 -8.18 18.29 5.13
C GLY A 177 -9.37 18.69 4.29
N GLU A 178 -10.43 17.92 4.47
CA GLU A 178 -11.62 18.03 3.65
C GLU A 178 -12.47 19.21 4.11
N PHE A 179 -13.01 19.92 3.12
CA PHE A 179 -14.07 20.88 3.34
C PHE A 179 -15.38 20.11 3.42
N GLU A 180 -16.03 20.14 4.57
CA GLU A 180 -17.34 19.55 4.75
C GLU A 180 -18.38 20.67 4.88
N PHE A 181 -19.29 20.69 3.90
CA PHE A 181 -20.47 21.55 4.00
C PHE A 181 -21.52 20.83 4.84
N THR A 182 -21.75 21.34 6.04
CA THR A 182 -22.89 20.97 6.86
C THR A 182 -23.90 22.12 6.88
N ARG A 183 -25.18 21.78 6.97
CA ARG A 183 -26.26 22.75 7.21
C ARG A 183 -27.10 22.25 8.35
N GLU A 184 -27.19 23.04 9.41
CA GLU A 184 -28.04 22.75 10.55
C GLU A 184 -29.48 23.19 10.26
N TYR A 185 -30.44 22.36 10.62
CA TYR A 185 -31.87 22.63 10.45
C TYR A 185 -32.59 22.78 11.80
N GLU A 186 -31.86 22.82 12.92
CA GLU A 186 -32.48 22.96 14.24
C GLU A 186 -33.27 24.27 14.34
N GLY A 187 -34.54 24.16 14.72
CA GLY A 187 -35.44 25.31 14.81
C GLY A 187 -35.90 25.89 13.47
N ALA A 188 -35.51 25.29 12.34
CA ALA A 188 -36.00 25.70 11.02
C ALA A 188 -37.50 25.39 10.86
N GLN A 189 -38.17 26.24 10.08
CA GLN A 189 -39.57 26.08 9.70
C GLN A 189 -39.70 26.02 8.18
N VAL A 190 -40.83 25.51 7.69
CA VAL A 190 -41.13 25.47 6.26
C VAL A 190 -42.49 26.11 6.01
N GLN A 191 -42.52 27.06 5.07
CA GLN A 191 -43.76 27.66 4.60
C GLN A 191 -44.32 26.83 3.42
N TRP A 192 -45.30 25.98 3.71
CA TRP A 192 -45.80 25.01 2.75
C TRP A 192 -46.75 25.61 1.71
N THR A 193 -46.51 25.28 0.44
CA THR A 193 -47.49 25.41 -0.65
C THR A 193 -47.91 24.02 -1.13
N GLU A 194 -49.17 23.64 -0.93
CA GLU A 194 -49.71 22.33 -1.35
C GLU A 194 -50.36 22.37 -2.74
N ILE A 195 -49.98 21.43 -3.61
CA ILE A 195 -50.53 21.26 -4.95
C ILE A 195 -51.24 19.91 -5.07
N LYS A 196 -52.56 19.94 -4.89
CA LYS A 196 -53.42 18.74 -4.86
C LYS A 196 -53.76 18.19 -6.24
N ASN A 197 -53.90 19.06 -7.25
CA ASN A 197 -54.31 18.69 -8.61
C ASN A 197 -53.11 18.72 -9.58
N LYS A 198 -52.12 17.85 -9.34
CA LYS A 198 -50.88 17.84 -10.14
C LYS A 198 -50.95 17.04 -11.45
N ASN A 199 -51.88 16.10 -11.56
CA ASN A 199 -51.85 15.10 -12.63
C ASN A 199 -52.01 15.77 -14.00
N LYS A 200 -51.19 15.38 -14.98
CA LYS A 200 -51.17 15.93 -16.35
C LYS A 200 -50.69 17.39 -16.47
N ALA A 201 -50.05 17.94 -15.43
CA ALA A 201 -49.49 19.27 -15.43
C ALA A 201 -47.95 19.25 -15.35
N VAL A 202 -47.35 20.37 -15.77
CA VAL A 202 -45.93 20.70 -15.56
C VAL A 202 -45.91 21.89 -14.62
N PHE A 203 -44.98 21.89 -13.66
CA PHE A 203 -44.81 22.96 -12.69
C PHE A 203 -43.40 23.49 -12.74
N ASP A 204 -43.26 24.81 -12.75
CA ASP A 204 -41.98 25.49 -12.65
C ASP A 204 -41.95 26.14 -11.27
N LEU A 205 -41.28 25.47 -10.34
CA LEU A 205 -41.23 25.88 -8.94
C LEU A 205 -40.00 26.75 -8.68
N PRO A 206 -40.09 27.77 -7.81
CA PRO A 206 -38.90 28.41 -7.30
C PRO A 206 -38.02 27.37 -6.60
N GLY A 207 -36.70 27.46 -6.75
CA GLY A 207 -35.73 26.65 -5.99
C GLY A 207 -35.85 26.94 -4.50
N SER A 208 -36.83 26.35 -3.85
CA SER A 208 -37.33 26.80 -2.55
C SER A 208 -37.02 25.78 -1.47
N GLY A 209 -35.81 25.23 -1.44
CA GLY A 209 -35.35 24.39 -0.31
C GLY A 209 -35.85 22.95 -0.30
N ILE A 210 -37.16 22.68 -0.19
CA ILE A 210 -37.69 21.31 -0.02
C ILE A 210 -38.94 21.00 -0.85
N LEU A 211 -39.04 19.76 -1.30
CA LEU A 211 -40.20 19.14 -1.94
C LEU A 211 -40.64 17.92 -1.13
N VAL A 212 -41.94 17.77 -0.90
CA VAL A 212 -42.55 16.60 -0.27
C VAL A 212 -43.58 16.00 -1.22
N LEU A 213 -43.39 14.73 -1.58
CA LEU A 213 -44.21 13.95 -2.48
C LEU A 213 -45.02 12.92 -1.70
N LYS A 214 -46.33 12.81 -1.97
CA LYS A 214 -47.17 11.79 -1.32
C LYS A 214 -47.45 10.59 -2.23
N LYS A 215 -47.03 9.39 -1.81
CA LYS A 215 -47.28 8.10 -2.49
C LYS A 215 -48.00 7.14 -1.56
N GLY A 216 -49.26 6.80 -1.86
CA GLY A 216 -50.05 5.97 -0.95
C GLY A 216 -50.20 6.63 0.43
N SER A 217 -49.75 5.95 1.49
CA SER A 217 -49.64 6.45 2.87
C SER A 217 -48.34 7.19 3.17
N ASP A 218 -47.37 7.14 2.26
CA ASP A 218 -45.99 7.55 2.51
C ASP A 218 -45.73 8.97 1.99
N TYR A 219 -44.77 9.63 2.64
CA TYR A 219 -44.30 10.96 2.28
C TYR A 219 -42.80 10.89 2.01
N LEU A 220 -42.41 11.24 0.79
CA LEU A 220 -41.02 11.24 0.36
C LEU A 220 -40.52 12.67 0.25
N ILE A 221 -39.41 12.93 0.92
CA ILE A 221 -38.69 14.19 0.89
C ILE A 221 -37.71 14.13 -0.26
N TRP A 222 -37.75 15.15 -1.09
CA TRP A 222 -36.71 15.44 -2.05
C TRP A 222 -36.24 16.88 -1.85
N MET A 223 -34.93 17.06 -1.95
CA MET A 223 -34.32 18.36 -2.02
C MET A 223 -33.02 18.26 -2.82
N PRO A 224 -32.56 19.38 -3.41
CA PRO A 224 -31.22 19.42 -3.97
C PRO A 224 -30.18 19.00 -2.93
N TYR A 225 -29.06 18.45 -3.39
CA TYR A 225 -27.90 18.07 -2.58
C TYR A 225 -28.23 17.15 -1.38
N MET A 226 -29.34 16.42 -1.37
CA MET A 226 -29.71 15.56 -0.23
C MET A 226 -28.63 14.52 0.12
N GLU A 227 -27.79 14.15 -0.84
CA GLU A 227 -26.63 13.28 -0.66
C GLU A 227 -25.49 13.94 0.15
N GLN A 228 -25.49 15.26 0.28
CA GLN A 228 -24.53 16.04 1.09
C GLN A 228 -25.05 16.31 2.51
N LEU A 229 -26.29 15.90 2.84
CA LEU A 229 -26.85 16.13 4.17
C LEU A 229 -26.27 15.16 5.20
N SER A 230 -25.82 15.70 6.33
CA SER A 230 -25.42 14.90 7.48
C SER A 230 -26.60 14.12 8.08
N THR A 231 -26.29 13.11 8.90
CA THR A 231 -27.29 12.29 9.59
C THR A 231 -28.20 13.15 10.47
N GLU A 232 -27.62 14.13 11.16
CA GLU A 232 -28.29 15.06 12.06
C GLU A 232 -29.23 15.99 11.28
N ALA A 233 -28.75 16.54 10.15
CA ALA A 233 -29.56 17.38 9.27
C ALA A 233 -30.79 16.61 8.75
N ARG A 234 -30.59 15.38 8.26
CA ARG A 234 -31.68 14.51 7.82
C ARG A 234 -32.71 14.24 8.93
N ALA A 235 -32.25 13.99 10.15
CA ALA A 235 -33.12 13.71 11.29
C ALA A 235 -34.00 14.93 11.64
N GLU A 236 -33.43 16.12 11.65
CA GLU A 236 -34.18 17.35 11.96
C GLU A 236 -35.16 17.73 10.84
N ILE A 237 -34.76 17.59 9.56
CA ILE A 237 -35.69 17.80 8.44
C ILE A 237 -36.88 16.84 8.54
N LYS A 238 -36.65 15.54 8.83
CA LYS A 238 -37.75 14.58 9.02
C LYS A 238 -38.68 14.98 10.15
N LYS A 239 -38.15 15.54 11.24
CA LYS A 239 -38.96 16.04 12.36
C LYS A 239 -39.80 17.25 11.94
N ILE A 240 -39.23 18.20 11.18
CA ILE A 240 -39.95 19.38 10.66
C ILE A 240 -41.09 18.95 9.72
N VAL A 241 -40.77 18.10 8.74
CA VAL A 241 -41.75 17.54 7.79
C VAL A 241 -42.81 16.71 8.54
N GLY A 242 -42.37 15.96 9.55
CA GLY A 242 -43.17 15.11 10.43
C GLY A 242 -44.30 15.83 11.18
N VAL A 243 -44.19 17.14 11.37
CA VAL A 243 -45.24 17.98 11.97
C VAL A 243 -46.51 17.94 11.13
N ASN A 244 -46.37 17.98 9.81
CA ASN A 244 -47.51 18.02 8.87
C ASN A 244 -47.75 16.67 8.18
N TYR A 245 -46.70 15.86 8.02
CA TYR A 245 -46.69 14.69 7.14
C TYR A 245 -46.06 13.50 7.84
N GLN A 246 -46.86 12.48 8.16
CA GLN A 246 -46.46 11.36 9.02
C GLN A 246 -45.42 10.44 8.37
N ASN A 247 -44.45 9.95 9.14
CA ASN A 247 -43.40 9.02 8.69
C ASN A 247 -42.66 9.44 7.40
N PRO A 248 -42.13 10.68 7.32
CA PRO A 248 -41.44 11.10 6.11
C PRO A 248 -40.09 10.40 5.97
N ARG A 249 -39.71 10.07 4.74
CA ARG A 249 -38.41 9.46 4.38
C ARG A 249 -37.77 10.25 3.25
N PHE A 250 -36.44 10.26 3.16
CA PHE A 250 -35.81 10.80 1.96
C PHE A 250 -36.04 9.86 0.78
N LEU A 251 -36.13 10.43 -0.42
CA LEU A 251 -36.35 9.66 -1.64
C LEU A 251 -35.27 8.59 -1.87
N ASP A 252 -34.01 8.90 -1.51
CA ASP A 252 -32.86 7.99 -1.65
C ASP A 252 -32.82 6.86 -0.60
N GLU A 253 -33.66 6.92 0.43
CA GLU A 253 -33.78 5.86 1.45
C GLU A 253 -34.77 4.76 1.03
N ASP A 254 -35.54 4.97 -0.04
CA ASP A 254 -36.58 4.06 -0.51
C ASP A 254 -36.13 3.29 -1.77
N THR A 255 -35.58 2.09 -1.57
CA THR A 255 -35.12 1.19 -2.63
C THR A 255 -36.31 0.62 -3.42
N GLY A 256 -36.85 1.41 -4.34
CA GLY A 256 -38.00 1.02 -5.17
C GLY A 256 -38.90 2.19 -5.58
N SER A 257 -38.78 3.34 -4.90
CA SER A 257 -39.38 4.58 -5.37
C SER A 257 -38.44 5.28 -6.33
N THR A 258 -38.86 5.36 -7.60
CA THR A 258 -38.23 6.25 -8.58
C THR A 258 -39.10 7.50 -8.72
N LEU A 259 -38.53 8.60 -9.22
CA LEU A 259 -39.34 9.73 -9.71
C LEU A 259 -40.07 9.39 -11.03
N GLU A 260 -39.88 8.19 -11.59
CA GLU A 260 -40.37 7.78 -12.92
C GLU A 260 -40.10 8.86 -14.00
N ASN A 261 -41.11 9.22 -14.80
CA ASN A 261 -41.10 10.29 -15.80
C ASN A 261 -41.19 11.71 -15.19
N THR A 262 -41.10 11.86 -13.86
CA THR A 262 -40.99 13.18 -13.23
C THR A 262 -39.57 13.68 -13.37
N GLU A 263 -39.39 14.40 -14.47
CA GLU A 263 -38.23 15.25 -14.70
C GLU A 263 -38.19 16.28 -13.57
N ILE A 264 -37.13 16.23 -12.77
CA ILE A 264 -36.69 17.34 -11.95
C ILE A 264 -35.59 18.00 -12.75
N ILE A 265 -35.93 19.10 -13.44
CA ILE A 265 -34.94 19.89 -14.18
C ILE A 265 -34.64 21.13 -13.37
N TYR A 266 -33.37 21.30 -13.01
CA TYR A 266 -32.89 22.59 -12.54
C TYR A 266 -32.61 23.49 -13.73
N ALA A 267 -33.40 24.55 -13.88
CA ALA A 267 -33.19 25.49 -14.98
C ALA A 267 -31.92 26.32 -14.78
N GLU A 268 -31.05 26.24 -15.78
CA GLU A 268 -29.79 26.96 -15.89
C GLU A 268 -30.00 28.46 -15.60
N GLY A 269 -29.17 29.01 -14.71
CA GLY A 269 -29.20 30.43 -14.32
C GLY A 269 -30.40 30.90 -13.50
N THR A 270 -31.37 30.01 -13.17
CA THR A 270 -32.56 30.37 -12.38
C THR A 270 -32.71 29.61 -11.07
N GLY A 271 -32.14 28.41 -10.96
CA GLY A 271 -32.30 27.54 -9.77
C GLY A 271 -33.71 26.98 -9.59
N ASN A 272 -34.61 27.21 -10.54
CA ASN A 272 -35.97 26.70 -10.49
C ASN A 272 -36.01 25.19 -10.70
N VAL A 273 -36.98 24.55 -10.05
CA VAL A 273 -37.24 23.12 -10.17
C VAL A 273 -38.45 22.92 -11.08
N HIS A 274 -38.20 22.42 -12.29
CA HIS A 274 -39.24 21.94 -13.19
C HIS A 274 -39.70 20.56 -12.74
N LEU A 275 -41.00 20.37 -12.52
CA LEU A 275 -41.62 19.08 -12.21
C LEU A 275 -42.61 18.69 -13.31
N ASN A 276 -42.38 17.55 -13.94
CA ASN A 276 -43.28 17.02 -14.95
C ASN A 276 -44.14 15.87 -14.40
N PHE A 277 -45.44 16.10 -14.22
CA PHE A 277 -46.40 15.07 -13.83
C PHE A 277 -47.31 14.63 -15.00
N LYS A 278 -46.91 14.90 -16.25
CA LYS A 278 -47.62 14.38 -17.42
C LYS A 278 -47.47 12.87 -17.50
N ASN A 279 -48.57 12.17 -17.76
CA ASN A 279 -48.62 10.73 -18.00
C ASN A 279 -48.16 9.83 -16.83
N GLN A 280 -48.29 10.30 -15.59
CA GLN A 280 -47.96 9.52 -14.39
C GLN A 280 -49.05 9.65 -13.32
N SER A 281 -49.17 8.66 -12.45
CA SER A 281 -50.17 8.61 -11.37
C SER A 281 -49.63 8.21 -10.00
N ASP A 282 -48.32 8.01 -9.89
CA ASP A 282 -47.65 7.47 -8.71
C ASP A 282 -47.77 8.37 -7.48
N TRP A 283 -47.70 9.67 -7.70
CA TRP A 283 -47.86 10.65 -6.64
C TRP A 283 -49.33 11.09 -6.59
N SER A 284 -49.85 11.32 -5.39
CA SER A 284 -51.23 11.80 -5.19
C SER A 284 -51.33 13.33 -5.14
N TRP A 285 -50.34 13.98 -4.52
CA TRP A 285 -50.12 15.43 -4.50
C TRP A 285 -48.69 15.72 -4.03
N PHE A 286 -48.24 16.98 -4.12
CA PHE A 286 -46.95 17.41 -3.58
C PHE A 286 -47.06 18.75 -2.84
N ALA A 287 -46.14 19.01 -1.91
CA ALA A 287 -45.94 20.32 -1.33
C ALA A 287 -44.48 20.76 -1.45
N TYR A 288 -44.26 22.06 -1.50
CA TYR A 288 -42.93 22.65 -1.59
C TYR A 288 -42.88 23.95 -0.79
N GLY A 289 -41.69 24.42 -0.42
CA GLY A 289 -41.56 25.71 0.24
C GLY A 289 -40.20 25.94 0.89
N PRO A 290 -39.75 27.20 1.00
CA PRO A 290 -38.43 27.54 1.52
C PRO A 290 -38.28 27.20 3.01
N PHE A 291 -37.03 27.07 3.45
CA PHE A 291 -36.72 26.99 4.87
C PHE A 291 -36.63 28.40 5.46
N GLU A 292 -37.21 28.57 6.64
CA GLU A 292 -37.08 29.77 7.46
C GLU A 292 -36.26 29.43 8.71
N PHE A 293 -35.09 30.06 8.85
CA PHE A 293 -34.18 29.84 9.97
C PHE A 293 -34.31 30.97 11.00
N GLN A 294 -34.40 30.63 12.29
CA GLN A 294 -34.60 31.64 13.35
C GLN A 294 -33.38 32.55 13.57
N ASN A 295 -32.17 32.06 13.30
CA ASN A 295 -30.90 32.77 13.54
C ASN A 295 -30.02 32.91 12.30
N ASN A 296 -30.49 32.46 11.13
CA ASN A 296 -29.83 32.63 9.84
C ASN A 296 -28.38 32.14 9.71
N THR A 297 -27.82 31.46 10.72
CA THR A 297 -26.41 31.03 10.71
C THR A 297 -26.32 29.58 10.26
N ILE A 298 -25.56 29.33 9.19
CA ILE A 298 -25.17 27.99 8.74
C ILE A 298 -23.72 27.79 9.18
N SER A 299 -23.35 26.63 9.73
CA SER A 299 -21.96 26.33 10.08
C SER A 299 -21.36 25.35 9.09
N SER A 300 -20.16 25.61 8.55
CA SER A 300 -19.36 24.63 7.81
C SER A 300 -18.01 24.45 8.49
N SER A 301 -17.43 23.25 8.36
CA SER A 301 -16.13 22.93 8.95
C SER A 301 -15.11 22.53 7.89
N LEU A 302 -13.88 22.98 8.06
CA LEU A 302 -12.71 22.56 7.29
C LEU A 302 -11.73 21.91 8.24
N VAL A 303 -11.41 20.64 8.06
CA VAL A 303 -10.45 19.97 8.95
C VAL A 303 -9.04 20.14 8.39
N ASN A 304 -7.99 20.31 9.20
CA ASN A 304 -6.61 20.06 8.79
C ASN A 304 -6.01 19.03 9.74
N ARG A 305 -5.31 18.04 9.17
CA ARG A 305 -4.84 16.86 9.91
C ARG A 305 -3.36 16.98 10.21
N LEU A 306 -3.02 16.87 11.49
CA LEU A 306 -1.65 16.71 11.96
C LEU A 306 -1.30 15.21 11.97
N ASP A 307 -0.37 14.79 11.12
CA ASP A 307 0.25 13.46 11.25
C ASP A 307 1.39 13.53 12.28
N THR A 308 1.07 13.26 13.54
CA THR A 308 2.06 13.15 14.63
C THR A 308 2.83 11.83 14.61
N ASP A 309 2.50 10.90 13.71
CA ASP A 309 3.15 9.60 13.64
C ASP A 309 4.44 9.73 12.81
N PHE A 310 5.49 10.24 13.46
CA PHE A 310 6.84 10.28 12.90
C PHE A 310 7.43 8.88 12.72
N GLN A 311 6.73 7.84 13.16
CA GLN A 311 7.10 6.46 12.95
C GLN A 311 6.07 5.74 12.08
N THR A 312 6.48 4.62 11.51
CA THR A 312 5.64 3.69 10.79
C THR A 312 6.02 2.29 11.21
N ASN A 313 5.03 1.41 11.33
CA ASN A 313 5.26 0.01 11.65
C ASN A 313 5.49 -0.76 10.36
N ILE A 314 6.67 -1.34 10.22
CA ILE A 314 7.07 -2.15 9.09
C ILE A 314 7.25 -3.59 9.53
N LYS A 315 6.61 -4.51 8.81
CA LYS A 315 6.85 -5.93 8.98
C LYS A 315 7.98 -6.36 8.06
N VAL A 316 9.08 -6.85 8.62
CA VAL A 316 10.16 -7.50 7.87
C VAL A 316 9.96 -9.00 7.89
N ILE A 317 10.29 -9.66 6.78
CA ILE A 317 10.11 -11.11 6.64
C ILE A 317 11.41 -11.74 6.16
N LYS A 318 11.80 -12.82 6.83
CA LYS A 318 12.89 -13.70 6.45
C LYS A 318 12.34 -15.05 6.07
N ILE A 319 12.67 -15.52 4.88
CA ILE A 319 12.32 -16.87 4.41
C ILE A 319 13.58 -17.71 4.31
N TRP A 320 13.51 -18.92 4.85
CA TRP A 320 14.52 -19.96 4.72
C TRP A 320 14.04 -21.06 3.78
N ASP A 321 14.34 -20.94 2.49
CA ASP A 321 14.04 -21.99 1.50
C ASP A 321 15.22 -22.97 1.42
N ASP A 322 15.38 -23.75 2.48
CA ASP A 322 16.53 -24.63 2.70
C ASP A 322 16.15 -26.05 3.16
N ASN A 323 14.85 -26.38 3.16
CA ASN A 323 14.30 -27.65 3.65
C ASN A 323 14.69 -28.00 5.10
N ASN A 324 14.64 -27.03 6.02
CA ASN A 324 15.05 -27.17 7.44
C ASN A 324 16.52 -27.59 7.59
N SER A 325 17.40 -26.94 6.84
CA SER A 325 18.82 -27.24 6.83
C SER A 325 19.45 -27.13 8.24
N PRO A 326 20.27 -28.11 8.68
CA PRO A 326 20.94 -28.06 9.98
C PRO A 326 22.02 -26.97 10.07
N VAL A 327 22.43 -26.39 8.94
CA VAL A 327 23.37 -25.24 8.91
C VAL A 327 22.67 -23.89 9.00
N ARG A 328 21.33 -23.86 9.10
CA ARG A 328 20.59 -22.61 9.33
C ARG A 328 21.08 -21.97 10.63
N PRO A 329 21.48 -20.69 10.63
CA PRO A 329 21.86 -20.01 11.86
C PRO A 329 20.67 -19.87 12.80
N THR A 330 20.91 -19.61 14.09
CA THR A 330 19.84 -19.35 15.06
C THR A 330 19.39 -17.88 15.08
N THR A 331 20.19 -16.99 14.48
CA THR A 331 19.92 -15.55 14.35
C THR A 331 20.44 -15.01 13.03
N ILE A 332 19.83 -13.95 12.50
CA ILE A 332 20.29 -13.24 11.30
C ILE A 332 19.95 -11.75 11.42
N ASP A 333 20.84 -10.89 10.96
CA ASP A 333 20.58 -9.46 10.87
C ASP A 333 19.99 -9.10 9.51
N VAL A 334 18.95 -8.27 9.50
CA VAL A 334 18.42 -7.61 8.31
C VAL A 334 18.38 -6.10 8.56
N GLU A 335 18.63 -5.31 7.53
CA GLU A 335 18.67 -3.85 7.61
C GLU A 335 17.52 -3.26 6.82
N LEU A 336 16.92 -2.20 7.36
CA LEU A 336 16.05 -1.31 6.62
C LEU A 336 16.84 -0.06 6.24
N LYS A 337 16.91 0.22 4.94
CA LYS A 337 17.70 1.29 4.34
C LYS A 337 16.82 2.35 3.69
N ASP A 338 17.32 3.57 3.69
CA ASP A 338 16.85 4.68 2.88
C ASP A 338 17.96 5.07 1.92
N GLY A 339 17.87 4.56 0.68
CA GLY A 339 18.99 4.55 -0.26
C GLY A 339 20.22 3.87 0.36
N THR A 340 21.31 4.62 0.55
CA THR A 340 22.56 4.06 1.10
C THR A 340 22.63 4.08 2.63
N GLN A 341 21.70 4.75 3.32
CA GLN A 341 21.75 4.88 4.78
C GLN A 341 21.00 3.75 5.46
N VAL A 342 21.63 3.08 6.43
CA VAL A 342 20.95 2.15 7.33
C VAL A 342 20.16 2.96 8.36
N LYS A 343 18.84 2.79 8.36
CA LYS A 343 17.92 3.46 9.31
C LYS A 343 17.58 2.57 10.49
N ASN A 344 17.59 1.26 10.30
CA ASN A 344 17.37 0.29 11.37
C ASN A 344 18.06 -1.04 11.05
N THR A 345 18.53 -1.75 12.07
CA THR A 345 19.06 -3.11 11.98
C THR A 345 18.22 -4.00 12.89
N ILE A 346 17.63 -5.04 12.31
CA ILE A 346 16.72 -5.97 12.96
C ILE A 346 17.43 -7.30 13.09
N ASN A 347 17.61 -7.77 14.33
CA ASN A 347 18.09 -9.12 14.60
C ASN A 347 16.88 -10.05 14.69
N LEU A 348 16.72 -10.91 13.67
CA LEU A 348 15.71 -11.96 13.67
C LEU A 348 16.30 -13.24 14.26
N SER A 349 15.48 -13.99 14.97
CA SER A 349 15.87 -15.23 15.64
C SER A 349 14.87 -16.34 15.37
N THR A 350 15.21 -17.57 15.78
CA THR A 350 14.26 -18.69 15.77
C THR A 350 12.97 -18.41 16.58
N GLY A 351 13.02 -17.46 17.54
CA GLY A 351 11.83 -17.06 18.31
C GLY A 351 10.82 -16.24 17.50
N ASP A 352 11.25 -15.63 16.40
CA ASP A 352 10.42 -14.83 15.48
C ASP A 352 9.78 -15.70 14.39
N ALA A 353 9.95 -17.03 14.47
CA ALA A 353 9.40 -17.98 13.52
C ALA A 353 7.87 -18.05 13.59
N SER A 354 7.24 -18.08 12.43
CA SER A 354 5.79 -18.28 12.33
C SER A 354 5.41 -19.65 12.87
N ALA A 355 4.35 -19.69 13.68
CA ALA A 355 3.80 -20.94 14.20
C ALA A 355 3.25 -21.86 13.08
N SER A 356 2.89 -21.30 11.93
CA SER A 356 2.38 -22.06 10.78
C SER A 356 3.50 -22.56 9.87
N ASP A 357 4.67 -21.90 9.89
CA ASP A 357 5.82 -22.25 9.06
C ASP A 357 7.11 -21.75 9.72
N TYR A 358 7.88 -22.68 10.29
CA TYR A 358 9.14 -22.39 10.97
C TYR A 358 10.25 -21.86 10.04
N ASN A 359 10.03 -21.91 8.72
CA ASN A 359 10.93 -21.34 7.72
C ASN A 359 10.72 -19.84 7.51
N ILE A 360 9.61 -19.30 8.02
CA ILE A 360 9.28 -17.88 7.87
C ILE A 360 9.49 -17.22 9.23
N TRP A 361 10.46 -16.32 9.33
CA TRP A 361 10.65 -15.48 10.51
C TRP A 361 10.17 -14.08 10.19
N SER A 362 9.52 -13.42 11.14
CA SER A 362 9.06 -12.05 10.90
C SER A 362 8.99 -11.25 12.18
N GLN A 363 9.30 -9.96 12.06
CA GLN A 363 9.17 -9.01 13.14
C GLN A 363 8.56 -7.71 12.61
N THR A 364 7.69 -7.09 13.40
CA THR A 364 7.19 -5.75 13.12
C THR A 364 8.00 -4.74 13.94
N VAL A 365 8.60 -3.76 13.26
CA VAL A 365 9.44 -2.73 13.86
C VAL A 365 8.86 -1.35 13.60
N SER A 366 8.96 -0.47 14.59
CA SER A 366 8.57 0.92 14.47
C SER A 366 9.79 1.75 14.07
N VAL A 367 9.76 2.33 12.87
CA VAL A 367 10.88 3.07 12.27
C VAL A 367 10.43 4.45 11.80
N PRO A 368 11.33 5.43 11.60
CA PRO A 368 10.95 6.75 11.12
C PRO A 368 10.11 6.69 9.83
N LYS A 369 9.03 7.45 9.74
CA LYS A 369 8.19 7.52 8.54
C LYS A 369 8.70 8.55 7.54
N TYR A 370 9.30 9.62 8.03
CA TYR A 370 9.76 10.76 7.24
C TYR A 370 11.27 10.98 7.41
N ARG A 371 11.90 11.50 6.35
CA ARG A 371 13.28 12.01 6.38
C ARG A 371 13.33 13.34 7.14
N GLU A 372 14.54 13.82 7.45
CA GLU A 372 14.74 15.16 8.04
C GLU A 372 14.18 16.29 7.15
N ASP A 373 14.02 16.01 5.86
CA ASP A 373 13.46 16.93 4.87
C ASP A 373 11.93 16.82 4.70
N GLY A 374 11.25 16.09 5.58
CA GLY A 374 9.78 15.94 5.57
C GLY A 374 9.24 14.96 4.52
N THR A 375 10.05 14.49 3.58
CA THR A 375 9.61 13.50 2.58
C THR A 375 9.45 12.10 3.20
N THR A 376 8.57 11.27 2.63
CA THR A 376 8.39 9.89 3.11
C THR A 376 9.61 9.02 2.80
N ILE A 377 9.99 8.18 3.77
CA ILE A 377 11.03 7.17 3.57
C ILE A 377 10.42 5.99 2.82
N GLN A 378 11.02 5.66 1.66
CA GLN A 378 10.78 4.39 0.98
C GLN A 378 11.87 3.44 1.45
N TYR A 379 11.50 2.46 2.27
CA TYR A 379 12.44 1.52 2.85
C TYR A 379 12.81 0.42 1.87
N GLU A 380 14.09 0.04 1.87
CA GLU A 380 14.61 -1.15 1.19
C GLU A 380 15.20 -2.11 2.23
N ILE A 381 14.93 -3.40 2.09
CA ILE A 381 15.51 -4.44 2.93
C ILE A 381 16.84 -4.92 2.36
N ASN A 382 17.80 -5.14 3.25
CA ASN A 382 19.11 -5.71 2.94
C ASN A 382 19.52 -6.75 3.99
N GLU A 383 20.25 -7.78 3.59
CA GLU A 383 20.90 -8.70 4.54
C GLU A 383 22.41 -8.45 4.46
N PRO A 384 23.03 -7.83 5.49
CA PRO A 384 24.43 -7.41 5.40
C PRO A 384 25.42 -8.58 5.37
N ASN A 385 25.04 -9.74 5.92
CA ASN A 385 25.89 -10.92 5.99
C ASN A 385 25.11 -12.17 5.57
N VAL A 386 25.57 -12.82 4.50
CA VAL A 386 25.02 -14.11 4.07
C VAL A 386 25.64 -15.22 4.92
N PRO A 387 24.83 -16.10 5.56
CA PRO A 387 25.36 -17.20 6.36
C PRO A 387 26.15 -18.21 5.53
N GLU A 388 27.10 -18.89 6.17
CA GLU A 388 27.86 -19.97 5.53
C GLU A 388 26.93 -21.07 4.98
N GLY A 389 27.20 -21.54 3.76
CA GLY A 389 26.38 -22.55 3.07
C GLY A 389 25.15 -22.00 2.35
N TYR A 390 24.89 -20.68 2.41
CA TYR A 390 23.83 -20.02 1.66
C TYR A 390 24.37 -19.20 0.48
N GLY A 391 23.58 -19.12 -0.59
CA GLY A 391 23.87 -18.31 -1.76
C GLY A 391 23.43 -16.84 -1.58
N ASN A 392 23.54 -16.05 -2.65
CA ASN A 392 23.06 -14.67 -2.66
C ASN A 392 21.57 -14.61 -2.27
N PRO A 393 21.18 -13.75 -1.31
CA PRO A 393 19.78 -13.60 -0.93
C PRO A 393 18.93 -13.03 -2.06
N GLU A 394 17.68 -13.49 -2.12
CA GLU A 394 16.64 -12.95 -3.00
C GLU A 394 15.83 -11.92 -2.22
N TYR A 395 15.65 -10.71 -2.77
CA TYR A 395 14.94 -9.62 -2.12
C TYR A 395 13.63 -9.29 -2.84
N ASP A 396 12.55 -9.25 -2.09
CA ASP A 396 11.30 -8.60 -2.47
C ASP A 396 11.20 -7.30 -1.68
N GLN A 397 11.52 -6.19 -2.33
CA GLN A 397 11.58 -4.86 -1.72
C GLN A 397 10.19 -4.30 -1.39
N GLU A 398 9.15 -4.70 -2.14
CA GLU A 398 7.77 -4.24 -1.92
C GLU A 398 7.21 -4.82 -0.62
N ASN A 399 7.45 -6.12 -0.39
CA ASN A 399 7.02 -6.81 0.82
C ASN A 399 8.08 -6.86 1.92
N LEU A 400 9.23 -6.20 1.73
CA LEU A 400 10.38 -6.19 2.63
C LEU A 400 10.74 -7.59 3.14
N THR A 401 10.84 -8.51 2.16
CA THR A 401 11.13 -9.92 2.38
C THR A 401 12.50 -10.27 1.82
N VAL A 402 13.29 -11.01 2.59
CA VAL A 402 14.54 -11.61 2.14
C VAL A 402 14.47 -13.14 2.21
N THR A 403 14.83 -13.82 1.13
CA THR A 403 14.80 -15.28 1.02
C THR A 403 16.22 -15.82 0.88
N ASN A 404 16.61 -16.74 1.76
CA ASN A 404 17.88 -17.46 1.67
C ASN A 404 17.67 -18.88 1.16
N ARG A 405 18.57 -19.30 0.27
CA ARG A 405 18.65 -20.63 -0.33
C ARG A 405 20.05 -21.19 -0.13
N LEU A 406 20.18 -22.50 0.01
CA LEU A 406 21.49 -23.14 0.09
C LEU A 406 22.31 -22.84 -1.19
N ALA A 407 23.61 -22.59 -1.01
CA ALA A 407 24.54 -22.35 -2.10
C ALA A 407 24.75 -23.62 -2.94
N ASN A 408 25.23 -23.43 -4.16
CA ASN A 408 25.97 -24.47 -4.87
C ASN A 408 27.47 -24.26 -4.63
N VAL A 409 28.22 -25.34 -4.51
CA VAL A 409 29.69 -25.34 -4.42
C VAL A 409 30.29 -26.06 -5.61
N ASN A 410 31.51 -25.70 -6.00
CA ASN A 410 32.18 -26.30 -7.14
C ASN A 410 33.03 -27.50 -6.73
N LEU A 411 32.70 -28.67 -7.25
CA LEU A 411 33.56 -29.84 -7.19
C LEU A 411 34.37 -29.91 -8.49
N THR A 412 35.67 -29.65 -8.39
CA THR A 412 36.58 -29.64 -9.55
C THR A 412 37.33 -30.96 -9.63
N VAL A 413 37.07 -31.75 -10.67
CA VAL A 413 37.78 -33.00 -10.94
C VAL A 413 38.79 -32.77 -12.05
N GLU A 414 40.06 -33.07 -11.77
CA GLU A 414 41.19 -32.98 -12.69
C GLU A 414 41.76 -34.37 -12.96
N LYS A 415 42.11 -34.61 -14.22
CA LYS A 415 42.82 -35.82 -14.64
C LYS A 415 44.30 -35.55 -14.88
N GLN A 416 45.16 -36.39 -14.32
CA GLN A 416 46.57 -36.45 -14.66
C GLN A 416 46.96 -37.86 -15.11
N VAL A 417 47.76 -37.96 -16.17
CA VAL A 417 48.30 -39.21 -16.69
C VAL A 417 49.82 -39.15 -16.63
N THR A 418 50.45 -40.16 -16.04
CA THR A 418 51.89 -40.21 -15.83
C THR A 418 52.46 -41.62 -16.10
N GLY A 419 53.79 -41.74 -15.99
CA GLY A 419 54.52 -42.97 -16.28
C GLY A 419 54.93 -43.08 -17.75
N ASN A 420 55.95 -43.89 -18.02
CA ASN A 420 56.57 -43.95 -19.35
C ASN A 420 55.68 -44.55 -20.45
N MET A 421 54.53 -45.12 -20.09
CA MET A 421 53.54 -45.72 -21.01
C MET A 421 52.14 -45.11 -20.82
N GLY A 422 52.03 -43.94 -20.19
CA GLY A 422 50.76 -43.23 -20.04
C GLY A 422 50.20 -42.75 -21.37
N ASP A 423 48.92 -43.02 -21.63
CA ASP A 423 48.20 -42.50 -22.80
C ASP A 423 47.50 -41.18 -22.46
N HIS A 424 48.14 -40.07 -22.81
CA HIS A 424 47.65 -38.72 -22.55
C HIS A 424 46.42 -38.34 -23.38
N ASN A 425 46.09 -39.09 -24.44
CA ASN A 425 44.93 -38.82 -25.30
C ASN A 425 43.70 -39.65 -24.93
N ARG A 426 43.85 -40.66 -24.08
CA ARG A 426 42.76 -41.51 -23.62
C ARG A 426 41.78 -40.70 -22.76
N ALA A 427 40.50 -40.79 -23.10
CA ALA A 427 39.43 -40.30 -22.26
C ALA A 427 39.14 -41.34 -21.17
N PHE A 428 39.23 -40.93 -19.90
CA PHE A 428 38.89 -41.74 -18.74
C PHE A 428 37.47 -41.41 -18.28
N THR A 429 36.70 -42.44 -17.94
CA THR A 429 35.30 -42.30 -17.53
C THR A 429 35.18 -42.24 -16.02
N PHE A 430 34.46 -41.23 -15.55
CA PHE A 430 34.15 -41.01 -14.15
C PHE A 430 32.65 -41.19 -13.92
N THR A 431 32.33 -41.82 -12.79
CA THR A 431 30.95 -41.97 -12.31
C THR A 431 30.84 -41.27 -10.96
N MET A 432 29.92 -40.32 -10.86
CA MET A 432 29.63 -39.59 -9.63
C MET A 432 28.22 -39.93 -9.14
N LYS A 433 28.09 -40.36 -7.88
CA LYS A 433 26.80 -40.49 -7.19
C LYS A 433 26.67 -39.39 -6.16
N LEU A 434 25.48 -38.79 -6.07
CA LEU A 434 25.17 -37.75 -5.10
C LEU A 434 24.01 -38.18 -4.21
N LEU A 435 24.16 -37.94 -2.91
CA LEU A 435 23.10 -38.08 -1.93
C LEU A 435 22.83 -36.74 -1.25
N LYS A 436 21.56 -36.34 -1.16
CA LYS A 436 21.09 -35.20 -0.35
C LYS A 436 20.10 -35.74 0.67
N ASP A 437 20.35 -35.50 1.95
CA ASP A 437 19.52 -35.97 3.06
C ASP A 437 19.21 -37.49 2.99
N GLY A 438 20.21 -38.28 2.59
CA GLY A 438 20.13 -39.74 2.45
C GLY A 438 19.38 -40.24 1.20
N ARG A 439 18.96 -39.35 0.29
CA ARG A 439 18.27 -39.70 -0.96
C ARG A 439 19.14 -39.38 -2.18
N ALA A 440 18.99 -40.18 -3.25
CA ALA A 440 19.67 -39.92 -4.51
C ALA A 440 19.31 -38.53 -5.06
N TYR A 441 20.32 -37.71 -5.33
CA TYR A 441 20.15 -36.42 -5.98
C TYR A 441 20.37 -36.57 -7.48
N ILE A 442 19.29 -36.47 -8.26
CA ILE A 442 19.26 -36.75 -9.70
C ILE A 442 18.86 -35.55 -10.56
N GLN A 443 18.82 -34.34 -9.99
CA GLN A 443 18.48 -33.13 -10.72
C GLN A 443 19.65 -32.69 -11.63
N PRO A 444 19.38 -32.03 -12.77
CA PRO A 444 20.43 -31.55 -13.66
C PRO A 444 21.46 -30.67 -12.94
N LEU A 445 22.75 -30.92 -13.18
CA LEU A 445 23.87 -30.16 -12.61
C LEU A 445 24.56 -29.33 -13.68
N SER A 446 24.83 -28.06 -13.40
CA SER A 446 25.64 -27.23 -14.31
C SER A 446 27.13 -27.52 -14.13
N TYR A 447 27.91 -27.47 -15.21
CA TYR A 447 29.37 -27.60 -15.14
C TYR A 447 30.09 -26.66 -16.10
N MET A 448 31.37 -26.42 -15.80
CA MET A 448 32.35 -25.79 -16.67
C MET A 448 33.51 -26.77 -16.93
N LYS A 449 33.85 -27.01 -18.19
CA LYS A 449 35.00 -27.81 -18.61
C LYS A 449 35.92 -26.95 -19.50
N GLY A 450 36.94 -26.35 -18.90
CA GLY A 450 37.66 -25.25 -19.56
C GLY A 450 36.73 -24.05 -19.77
N GLU A 451 36.60 -23.58 -21.01
CA GLU A 451 35.67 -22.50 -21.39
C GLU A 451 34.26 -23.02 -21.74
N GLU A 452 34.06 -24.33 -21.85
CA GLU A 452 32.77 -24.93 -22.21
C GLU A 452 31.84 -25.02 -21.00
N SER A 453 30.65 -24.44 -21.09
CA SER A 453 29.56 -24.62 -20.13
C SER A 453 28.59 -25.71 -20.58
N GLY A 454 28.09 -26.54 -19.67
CA GLY A 454 27.08 -27.55 -19.99
C GLY A 454 26.29 -28.05 -18.79
N THR A 455 25.48 -29.08 -19.01
CA THR A 455 24.63 -29.71 -17.99
C THR A 455 24.88 -31.21 -17.94
N LEU A 456 25.08 -31.77 -16.74
CA LEU A 456 25.09 -33.20 -16.48
C LEU A 456 23.70 -33.66 -16.03
N THR A 457 23.23 -34.77 -16.58
CA THR A 457 21.97 -35.42 -16.20
C THR A 457 22.25 -36.81 -15.66
N ALA A 458 21.62 -37.16 -14.54
CA ALA A 458 21.78 -38.48 -13.94
C ALA A 458 21.15 -39.58 -14.81
N THR A 459 21.84 -40.71 -14.94
CA THR A 459 21.31 -41.95 -15.53
C THR A 459 21.60 -43.07 -14.53
N ASN A 460 20.58 -43.86 -14.16
CA ASN A 460 20.71 -44.92 -13.13
C ASN A 460 21.37 -44.39 -11.83
N ASP A 461 20.83 -43.29 -11.29
CA ASP A 461 21.28 -42.62 -10.06
C ASP A 461 22.74 -42.13 -10.07
N SER A 462 23.35 -41.99 -11.25
CA SER A 462 24.75 -41.58 -11.39
C SER A 462 24.94 -40.56 -12.51
N TYR A 463 25.86 -39.61 -12.30
CA TYR A 463 26.34 -38.70 -13.33
C TYR A 463 27.62 -39.27 -13.94
N THR A 464 27.73 -39.25 -15.26
CA THR A 464 28.91 -39.75 -15.97
C THR A 464 29.54 -38.64 -16.80
N PHE A 465 30.85 -38.52 -16.73
CA PHE A 465 31.64 -37.59 -17.55
C PHE A 465 33.00 -38.20 -17.90
N THR A 466 33.70 -37.59 -18.86
CA THR A 466 35.02 -38.06 -19.28
C THR A 466 36.05 -36.94 -19.27
N LEU A 467 37.28 -37.27 -18.88
CA LEU A 467 38.44 -36.37 -18.89
C LEU A 467 39.64 -37.06 -19.54
N LYS A 468 40.37 -36.32 -20.37
CA LYS A 468 41.73 -36.65 -20.84
C LYS A 468 42.77 -36.04 -19.91
N ASP A 469 44.05 -36.35 -20.15
CA ASP A 469 45.13 -35.74 -19.38
C ASP A 469 45.06 -34.21 -19.36
N THR A 470 45.32 -33.63 -18.19
CA THR A 470 45.26 -32.18 -17.87
C THR A 470 43.87 -31.54 -17.92
N GLU A 471 42.84 -32.24 -18.41
CA GLU A 471 41.48 -31.70 -18.44
C GLU A 471 40.90 -31.61 -17.02
N LYS A 472 40.09 -30.57 -16.81
CA LYS A 472 39.38 -30.32 -15.56
C LYS A 472 37.91 -30.03 -15.84
N ILE A 473 37.04 -30.50 -14.96
CA ILE A 473 35.62 -30.18 -14.94
C ILE A 473 35.24 -29.65 -13.56
N ALA A 474 34.66 -28.47 -13.49
CA ALA A 474 34.07 -27.89 -12.30
C ALA A 474 32.55 -28.08 -12.35
N ILE A 475 32.00 -28.85 -11.41
CA ILE A 475 30.58 -29.19 -11.36
C ILE A 475 29.95 -28.44 -10.19
N ALA A 476 28.89 -27.67 -10.44
CA ALA A 476 28.13 -26.97 -9.41
C ALA A 476 27.20 -27.97 -8.70
N ILE A 477 27.52 -28.27 -7.45
CA ILE A 477 26.82 -29.25 -6.62
C ILE A 477 26.11 -28.52 -5.47
N PRO A 478 24.84 -28.84 -5.16
CA PRO A 478 24.17 -28.26 -4.00
C PRO A 478 24.95 -28.51 -2.71
N PHE A 479 25.07 -27.46 -1.88
CA PHE A 479 25.75 -27.53 -0.60
C PHE A 479 25.21 -28.68 0.25
N GLY A 480 26.10 -29.42 0.91
CA GLY A 480 25.78 -30.55 1.80
C GLY A 480 25.43 -31.85 1.08
N CYS A 481 25.49 -31.93 -0.26
CA CYS A 481 25.43 -33.22 -0.95
C CYS A 481 26.65 -34.07 -0.60
N SER A 482 26.42 -35.32 -0.20
CA SER A 482 27.50 -36.32 -0.16
C SER A 482 27.77 -36.79 -1.58
N TYR A 483 29.05 -36.97 -1.93
CA TYR A 483 29.47 -37.41 -3.25
C TYR A 483 30.37 -38.63 -3.16
N ASP A 484 30.19 -39.54 -4.12
CA ASP A 484 31.08 -40.65 -4.41
C ASP A 484 31.54 -40.50 -5.86
N ILE A 485 32.83 -40.27 -6.11
CA ILE A 485 33.39 -40.21 -7.46
C ILE A 485 34.32 -41.41 -7.65
N MET A 486 34.02 -42.21 -8.66
CA MET A 486 34.79 -43.40 -9.02
C MET A 486 35.33 -43.26 -10.45
N GLU A 487 36.59 -43.63 -10.63
CA GLU A 487 37.18 -43.88 -11.94
C GLU A 487 37.32 -45.39 -12.16
N GLU A 488 36.70 -45.93 -13.21
CA GLU A 488 36.91 -47.33 -13.58
C GLU A 488 38.13 -47.46 -14.49
N ASN A 489 39.20 -48.03 -13.96
CA ASN A 489 40.43 -48.28 -14.71
C ASN A 489 41.13 -49.54 -14.20
N ALA A 490 41.49 -50.45 -15.11
CA ALA A 490 42.07 -51.75 -14.79
C ALA A 490 43.54 -51.90 -15.22
N ASP A 491 44.06 -50.98 -16.03
CA ASP A 491 45.40 -51.08 -16.64
C ASP A 491 46.39 -49.98 -16.21
N TYR A 492 46.01 -49.19 -15.21
CA TYR A 492 46.80 -48.12 -14.58
C TYR A 492 46.77 -48.24 -13.06
N ASP A 493 47.84 -47.79 -12.41
CA ASP A 493 47.83 -47.51 -10.98
C ASP A 493 47.18 -46.14 -10.75
N VAL A 494 46.12 -46.08 -9.93
CA VAL A 494 45.34 -44.86 -9.66
C VAL A 494 45.68 -44.31 -8.27
N SER A 495 45.93 -43.01 -8.20
CA SER A 495 46.01 -42.26 -6.94
C SER A 495 45.17 -40.99 -6.99
N ILE A 496 44.58 -40.62 -5.85
CA ILE A 496 43.68 -39.47 -5.73
C ILE A 496 44.24 -38.50 -4.69
N LYS A 497 44.29 -37.22 -5.05
CA LYS A 497 44.57 -36.11 -4.14
C LYS A 497 43.33 -35.23 -4.00
N VAL A 498 42.96 -34.90 -2.76
CA VAL A 498 41.81 -34.02 -2.44
C VAL A 498 42.36 -32.75 -1.79
N GLY A 499 42.04 -31.58 -2.34
CA GLY A 499 42.56 -30.29 -1.90
C GLY A 499 44.09 -30.30 -1.80
N ASP A 500 44.60 -29.87 -0.64
CA ASP A 500 46.04 -29.87 -0.31
C ASP A 500 46.52 -31.16 0.36
N GLY A 501 45.68 -32.20 0.42
CA GLY A 501 46.03 -33.48 1.03
C GLY A 501 47.12 -34.27 0.29
N GLU A 502 47.59 -35.33 0.92
CA GLU A 502 48.52 -36.28 0.30
C GLU A 502 47.79 -37.24 -0.67
N PRO A 503 48.42 -37.63 -1.79
CA PRO A 503 47.84 -38.62 -2.70
C PRO A 503 47.66 -39.99 -2.03
N ALA A 504 46.50 -40.60 -2.23
CA ALA A 504 46.20 -41.95 -1.74
C ALA A 504 45.94 -42.92 -2.91
N ASN A 505 46.47 -44.14 -2.82
CA ASN A 505 46.21 -45.19 -3.81
C ASN A 505 44.77 -45.72 -3.66
N ASN A 506 43.87 -45.14 -4.44
CA ASN A 506 42.45 -45.49 -4.46
C ASN A 506 41.86 -45.09 -5.82
N ASN A 507 40.75 -45.72 -6.22
CA ASN A 507 40.03 -45.39 -7.44
C ASN A 507 38.65 -44.76 -7.17
N ILE A 508 38.28 -44.62 -5.89
CA ILE A 508 37.08 -43.94 -5.43
C ILE A 508 37.42 -42.89 -4.37
N VAL A 509 36.71 -41.77 -4.39
CA VAL A 509 36.76 -40.75 -3.36
C VAL A 509 35.36 -40.41 -2.92
N ASN A 510 35.19 -40.27 -1.60
CA ASN A 510 33.93 -39.94 -0.95
C ASN A 510 34.11 -38.64 -0.15
N GLY A 511 33.08 -37.81 -0.09
CA GLY A 511 33.11 -36.58 0.69
C GLY A 511 31.76 -35.89 0.77
N THR A 512 31.74 -34.68 1.31
CA THR A 512 30.55 -33.83 1.39
C THR A 512 30.86 -32.46 0.79
N ALA A 513 30.02 -32.01 -0.11
CA ALA A 513 30.13 -30.75 -0.84
C ALA A 513 29.78 -29.56 0.07
N ASN A 514 30.66 -29.21 1.01
CA ASN A 514 30.49 -28.08 1.94
C ASN A 514 31.28 -26.83 1.52
N SER A 515 32.21 -26.97 0.58
CA SER A 515 33.00 -25.88 0.03
C SER A 515 33.53 -26.27 -1.34
N ASP A 516 34.03 -25.30 -2.09
CA ASP A 516 34.75 -25.56 -3.33
C ASP A 516 35.93 -26.52 -3.06
N THR A 517 35.98 -27.61 -3.81
CA THR A 517 36.91 -28.72 -3.56
C THR A 517 37.56 -29.17 -4.86
N GLY A 518 38.89 -29.20 -4.90
CA GLY A 518 39.68 -29.77 -5.99
C GLY A 518 40.01 -31.24 -5.75
N ILE A 519 39.83 -32.08 -6.75
CA ILE A 519 40.14 -33.51 -6.71
C ILE A 519 40.98 -33.86 -7.94
N VAL A 520 42.17 -34.39 -7.73
CA VAL A 520 43.09 -34.79 -8.82
C VAL A 520 43.21 -36.30 -8.85
N PHE A 521 42.75 -36.93 -9.94
CA PHE A 521 42.93 -38.35 -10.22
C PHE A 521 44.18 -38.54 -11.10
N THR A 522 45.21 -39.19 -10.55
CA THR A 522 46.46 -39.48 -11.26
C THR A 522 46.53 -40.95 -11.66
N ASN A 523 46.58 -41.21 -12.97
CA ASN A 523 46.78 -42.54 -13.54
C ASN A 523 48.22 -42.73 -13.97
N THR A 524 48.90 -43.73 -13.41
CA THR A 524 50.29 -44.02 -13.71
C THR A 524 50.40 -45.36 -14.43
N LYS A 525 51.10 -45.40 -15.57
CA LYS A 525 51.42 -46.65 -16.26
C LYS A 525 52.89 -46.71 -16.63
N ASN A 526 53.58 -47.68 -16.06
CA ASN A 526 54.99 -47.92 -16.32
C ASN A 526 55.22 -49.31 -16.92
N ILE A 527 56.16 -49.41 -17.85
CA ILE A 527 56.77 -50.68 -18.23
C ILE A 527 58.27 -50.62 -17.96
N VAL A 528 58.78 -51.57 -17.19
CA VAL A 528 60.22 -51.80 -17.11
C VAL A 528 60.54 -52.82 -18.22
N PRO A 529 61.29 -52.47 -19.27
CA PRO A 529 61.68 -53.47 -20.26
C PRO A 529 62.46 -54.58 -19.53
N PRO A 530 62.24 -55.86 -19.84
CA PRO A 530 63.00 -56.93 -19.23
C PRO A 530 64.46 -56.78 -19.64
N THR A 531 65.29 -56.19 -18.78
CA THR A 531 66.73 -56.34 -18.92
C THR A 531 67.02 -57.80 -18.60
N GLY A 532 67.11 -58.63 -19.64
CA GLY A 532 67.50 -60.04 -19.60
C GLY A 532 68.96 -60.23 -19.15
N VAL A 533 69.34 -59.59 -18.04
CA VAL A 533 70.59 -59.86 -17.32
C VAL A 533 70.15 -60.37 -15.96
N SER A 534 70.23 -61.68 -15.77
CA SER A 534 70.17 -62.27 -14.45
C SER A 534 71.18 -61.54 -13.57
N LYS A 535 70.75 -61.03 -12.40
CA LYS A 535 71.65 -60.57 -11.35
C LYS A 535 72.37 -61.78 -10.74
N GLY A 536 73.18 -62.47 -11.54
CA GLY A 536 74.20 -63.37 -11.05
C GLY A 536 75.41 -62.52 -10.72
N THR A 537 75.74 -62.43 -9.44
CA THR A 537 76.92 -61.75 -8.88
C THR A 537 78.25 -62.14 -9.56
N GLY A 538 78.26 -63.22 -10.37
CA GLY A 538 79.40 -63.68 -11.15
C GLY A 538 79.77 -62.85 -12.40
N ALA A 539 78.83 -62.20 -13.09
CA ALA A 539 79.15 -61.48 -14.34
C ALA A 539 79.93 -60.17 -14.09
N TYR A 540 79.61 -59.47 -13.00
CA TYR A 540 80.34 -58.27 -12.57
C TYR A 540 81.71 -58.61 -11.97
N MET A 541 81.84 -59.75 -11.27
CA MET A 541 83.13 -60.23 -10.75
C MET A 541 84.07 -60.71 -11.87
N ALA A 542 83.56 -61.35 -12.92
CA ALA A 542 84.37 -61.79 -14.06
C ALA A 542 85.00 -60.61 -14.84
N MET A 543 84.27 -59.50 -15.03
CA MET A 543 84.83 -58.30 -15.67
C MET A 543 85.84 -57.55 -14.77
N PHE A 544 85.64 -57.56 -13.44
CA PHE A 544 86.60 -56.97 -12.50
C PHE A 544 87.93 -57.76 -12.42
N PHE A 545 87.87 -59.10 -12.50
CA PHE A 545 89.08 -59.94 -12.52
C PHE A 545 89.79 -60.00 -13.88
N CYS A 546 89.06 -59.89 -15.01
CA CYS A 546 89.70 -59.80 -16.34
C CYS A 546 90.45 -58.46 -16.52
N GLY A 547 89.98 -57.37 -15.91
CA GLY A 547 90.67 -56.07 -15.92
C GLY A 547 91.92 -56.02 -15.04
N LEU A 548 91.91 -56.67 -13.87
CA LEU A 548 93.07 -56.70 -12.96
C LEU A 548 94.16 -57.71 -13.39
N GLY A 549 93.80 -58.78 -14.11
CA GLY A 549 94.77 -59.73 -14.69
C GLY A 549 95.60 -59.16 -15.84
N ALA A 550 95.02 -58.30 -16.69
CA ALA A 550 95.74 -57.68 -17.80
C ALA A 550 96.73 -56.58 -17.35
N ALA A 551 96.46 -55.89 -16.24
CA ALA A 551 97.36 -54.87 -15.68
C ALA A 551 98.56 -55.44 -14.88
N ALA A 552 98.43 -56.65 -14.32
CA ALA A 552 99.52 -57.32 -13.59
C ALA A 552 100.57 -58.00 -14.51
N VAL A 553 100.22 -58.34 -15.76
CA VAL A 553 101.13 -59.02 -16.71
C VAL A 553 102.00 -58.02 -17.50
N PHE A 554 101.60 -56.75 -17.65
CA PHE A 554 102.37 -55.74 -18.38
C PHE A 554 103.29 -54.85 -17.51
N GLY A 555 103.29 -55.01 -16.17
CA GLY A 555 103.97 -54.09 -15.24
C GLY A 555 105.35 -54.50 -14.67
N ARG A 556 105.87 -55.72 -14.93
CA ARG A 556 107.18 -56.12 -14.37
C ARG A 556 108.02 -56.99 -15.32
N ARG A 557 108.86 -56.37 -16.14
CA ARG A 557 110.21 -56.88 -16.42
C ARG A 557 111.26 -55.77 -16.54
N LYS A 558 112.16 -55.83 -15.56
CA LYS A 558 113.63 -55.75 -15.64
C LYS A 558 114.32 -54.41 -15.90
N ARG A 559 115.10 -54.00 -14.90
CA ARG A 559 116.49 -53.50 -14.93
C ARG A 559 117.12 -53.89 -13.57
N SER A 560 118.33 -54.40 -13.38
CA SER A 560 119.50 -54.69 -14.22
C SER A 560 120.40 -55.72 -13.50
N CYS A 561 120.99 -56.64 -14.24
CA CYS A 561 122.44 -56.81 -14.46
C CYS A 561 122.61 -57.65 -15.72
#